data_AF-A0A7Y0TQY1-F1
#
_entry.id   AF-A0A7Y0TQY1-F1
#
_cell.length_a   1.000
_cell.length_b   1.000
_cell.length_c   1.000
_cell.angle_alpha   90.00
_cell.angle_beta   90.00
_cell.angle_gamma   90.00
#
_symmetry.space_group_name_H-M   'P 1'
#
loop_
_entity.id
_entity.type
_entity.pdbx_description
1 polymer ?
#
loop_
_entity_poly.entity_id
_entity_poly.type
_entity_poly.pdbx_seq_one_letter_code
_entity_poly.pdbx_strand_id
1 'polypeptide(L)'
;MSYSSDSDLMEYQPYVFEHGISEFTGYHVKAASDIVRDIKALWLPLQNTLVDPARRSMSLLATDSTLFDAASLNSTQWVRASVYRVLGWYVLPRLAASVGGQGFLSMLAFYEREYMGEMQSVFGEGVEYLINGVYEKIFVMPLAERSRVRR
;
A
#
# COMPACT_ATOMS: atom_id res chain seq x y z
N MET A 1 8.68 -2.89 10.30
CA MET A 1 8.00 -1.67 9.82
C MET A 1 6.51 -1.97 9.77
N SER A 2 5.67 -1.01 10.17
CA SER A 2 4.21 -1.04 10.04
C SER A 2 3.76 0.35 9.58
N TYR A 3 2.71 0.42 8.76
CA TYR A 3 2.14 1.70 8.32
C TYR A 3 0.94 2.14 9.15
N SER A 4 0.28 1.19 9.83
CA SER A 4 -0.85 1.46 10.72
C SER A 4 -0.65 0.77 12.06
N SER A 5 -1.56 1.07 12.98
CA SER A 5 -1.60 0.62 14.36
C SER A 5 -3.04 0.26 14.77
N ASP A 6 -3.19 -0.33 15.95
CA ASP A 6 -4.49 -0.73 16.49
C ASP A 6 -5.43 0.47 16.68
N SER A 7 -4.91 1.67 17.00
CA SER A 7 -5.74 2.89 17.06
C SER A 7 -6.33 3.24 15.70
N ASP A 8 -5.56 3.08 14.62
CA ASP A 8 -6.06 3.33 13.27
C ASP A 8 -7.17 2.33 12.91
N LEU A 9 -7.11 1.08 13.39
CA LEU A 9 -8.18 0.11 13.15
C LEU A 9 -9.50 0.55 13.81
N MET A 10 -9.44 1.12 15.01
CA MET A 10 -10.62 1.55 15.76
C MET A 10 -11.34 2.73 15.08
N GLU A 11 -10.63 3.53 14.29
CA GLU A 11 -11.25 4.61 13.50
C GLU A 11 -12.17 4.06 12.40
N TYR A 12 -11.84 2.89 11.83
CA TYR A 12 -12.60 2.29 10.72
C TYR A 12 -13.61 1.24 11.19
N GLN A 13 -13.20 0.40 12.14
CA GLN A 13 -14.07 -0.61 12.75
C GLN A 13 -14.07 -0.41 14.28
N PRO A 14 -14.96 0.46 14.78
CA PRO A 14 -15.23 0.54 16.21
C PRO A 14 -15.62 -0.86 16.71
N TYR A 15 -15.14 -1.23 17.90
CA TYR A 15 -15.44 -2.52 18.56
C TYR A 15 -14.71 -3.75 18.00
N VAL A 16 -13.71 -3.59 17.14
CA VAL A 16 -12.92 -4.72 16.59
C VAL A 16 -12.26 -5.61 17.68
N PHE A 17 -12.02 -5.07 18.89
CA PHE A 17 -11.41 -5.77 20.03
C PHE A 17 -12.42 -6.42 20.98
N GLU A 18 -13.73 -6.21 20.82
CA GLU A 18 -14.75 -6.71 21.77
C GLU A 18 -14.97 -8.23 21.72
N HIS A 19 -14.31 -8.91 20.77
CA HIS A 19 -14.44 -10.35 20.53
C HIS A 19 -13.38 -11.20 21.25
N GLY A 20 -12.79 -10.69 22.33
CA GLY A 20 -11.82 -11.43 23.15
C GLY A 20 -10.39 -11.43 22.61
N ILE A 21 -10.06 -10.51 21.70
CA ILE A 21 -8.71 -10.30 21.19
C ILE A 21 -8.23 -8.91 21.65
N SER A 22 -7.06 -8.86 22.28
CA SER A 22 -6.54 -7.63 22.91
C SER A 22 -5.68 -6.76 22.00
N GLU A 23 -5.07 -7.32 20.96
CA GLU A 23 -4.18 -6.59 20.05
C GLU A 23 -4.03 -7.29 18.69
N PHE A 24 -3.73 -6.52 17.64
CA PHE A 24 -3.46 -7.00 16.29
C PHE A 24 -2.08 -6.58 15.76
N THR A 25 -1.18 -6.15 16.65
CA THR A 25 0.17 -5.63 16.37
C THR A 25 0.96 -6.43 15.32
N GLY A 26 0.97 -7.76 15.42
CA GLY A 26 1.67 -8.63 14.45
C GLY A 26 1.11 -8.58 13.03
N TYR A 27 -0.17 -8.25 12.84
CA TYR A 27 -0.81 -8.16 11.52
C TYR A 27 -0.47 -6.87 10.78
N HIS A 28 -0.19 -5.78 11.49
CA HIS A 28 0.26 -4.53 10.87
C HIS A 28 1.59 -4.68 10.14
N VAL A 29 2.52 -5.47 10.69
CA VAL A 29 3.81 -5.78 10.04
C VAL A 29 3.60 -6.62 8.78
N LYS A 30 2.67 -7.59 8.82
CA LYS A 30 2.32 -8.42 7.66
C LYS A 30 1.66 -7.60 6.56
N ALA A 31 0.71 -6.73 6.91
CA ALA A 31 0.05 -5.83 5.98
C ALA A 31 1.04 -4.87 5.31
N ALA A 32 1.97 -4.29 6.07
CA ALA A 32 3.03 -3.45 5.49
C ALA A 32 3.91 -4.23 4.49
N SER A 33 4.25 -5.48 4.81
CA SER A 33 5.02 -6.34 3.91
C SER A 33 4.26 -6.67 2.62
N ASP A 34 2.96 -6.92 2.72
CA ASP A 34 2.09 -7.15 1.55
C ASP A 34 1.99 -5.90 0.67
N ILE A 35 1.78 -4.72 1.26
CA ILE A 35 1.73 -3.45 0.52
C ILE A 35 3.04 -3.22 -0.23
N VAL A 36 4.18 -3.40 0.43
CA VAL A 36 5.50 -3.27 -0.22
C VAL A 36 5.64 -4.26 -1.37
N ARG A 37 5.16 -5.51 -1.22
CA ARG A 37 5.17 -6.49 -2.31
C ARG A 37 4.30 -6.02 -3.48
N ASP A 38 3.12 -5.49 -3.21
CA ASP A 38 2.19 -5.03 -4.24
C ASP A 38 2.75 -3.79 -4.97
N ILE A 39 3.40 -2.85 -4.26
CA ILE A 39 4.13 -1.72 -4.86
C ILE A 39 5.25 -2.22 -5.79
N LYS A 40 6.04 -3.19 -5.34
CA LYS A 40 7.11 -3.80 -6.15
C LYS A 40 6.57 -4.51 -7.39
N ALA A 41 5.39 -5.10 -7.31
CA ALA A 41 4.79 -5.84 -8.42
C ALA A 41 4.11 -4.91 -9.43
N LEU A 42 3.43 -3.86 -8.97
CA LEU A 42 2.53 -3.05 -9.79
C LEU A 42 3.14 -1.71 -10.21
N TRP A 43 3.85 -1.04 -9.30
CA TRP A 43 4.35 0.32 -9.52
C TRP A 43 5.81 0.33 -9.97
N LEU A 44 6.70 -0.41 -9.31
CA LEU A 44 8.15 -0.40 -9.60
C LEU A 44 8.48 -0.75 -11.07
N PRO A 45 7.88 -1.77 -11.71
CA PRO A 45 8.19 -2.11 -13.10
C PRO A 45 7.80 -0.99 -14.07
N LEU A 46 6.77 -0.21 -13.72
CA LEU A 46 6.33 0.93 -14.52
C LEU A 46 7.33 2.07 -14.45
N GLN A 47 8.10 2.22 -13.37
CA GLN A 47 9.15 3.24 -13.24
C GLN A 47 10.42 2.88 -14.01
N ASN A 48 10.83 1.60 -13.98
CA ASN A 48 11.99 1.13 -14.75
C ASN A 48 11.83 1.28 -16.28
N THR A 49 10.60 1.41 -16.77
CA THR A 49 10.34 1.71 -18.20
C THR A 49 10.45 3.19 -18.56
N LEU A 50 10.67 4.08 -17.60
CA LEU A 50 10.59 5.55 -17.74
C LEU A 50 11.94 6.26 -17.61
N VAL A 51 13.04 5.54 -17.74
CA VAL A 51 14.40 6.09 -17.69
C VAL A 51 14.63 6.97 -18.93
N ASP A 52 14.19 8.21 -18.83
CA ASP A 52 14.51 9.29 -19.75
C ASP A 52 15.90 9.85 -19.38
N PRO A 53 16.91 9.77 -20.25
CA PRO A 53 18.25 10.27 -19.97
C PRO A 53 18.31 11.78 -19.68
N ALA A 54 17.27 12.56 -20.02
CA ALA A 54 17.20 13.98 -19.73
C ALA A 54 16.61 14.32 -18.35
N ARG A 55 15.75 13.45 -17.79
CA ARG A 55 15.10 13.64 -16.49
C ARG A 55 15.86 12.87 -15.41
N ARG A 56 16.99 13.46 -15.00
CA ARG A 56 17.93 12.93 -13.97
C ARG A 56 17.29 12.54 -12.63
N SER A 57 16.05 12.93 -12.35
CA SER A 57 15.34 12.61 -11.10
C SER A 57 15.03 11.12 -10.93
N MET A 58 14.97 10.33 -12.02
CA MET A 58 14.58 8.91 -11.97
C MET A 58 15.71 7.95 -12.38
N SER A 59 16.86 8.47 -12.80
CA SER A 59 18.03 7.67 -13.16
C SER A 59 18.64 6.89 -11.98
N LEU A 60 18.20 7.17 -10.74
CA LEU A 60 18.66 6.51 -9.52
C LEU A 60 17.91 5.20 -9.18
N LEU A 61 16.81 4.87 -9.86
CA LEU A 61 16.01 3.65 -9.61
C LEU A 61 16.00 2.68 -10.82
N ALA A 62 16.63 3.10 -11.92
CA ALA A 62 16.39 2.65 -13.28
C ALA A 62 16.97 1.29 -13.68
N THR A 63 17.89 0.70 -12.92
CA THR A 63 18.69 -0.44 -13.45
C THR A 63 18.90 -1.56 -12.45
N ASP A 64 18.58 -1.36 -11.17
CA ASP A 64 18.86 -2.37 -10.15
C ASP A 64 17.68 -2.46 -9.17
N SER A 65 17.06 -3.64 -9.06
CA SER A 65 15.96 -3.89 -8.11
C SER A 65 16.42 -3.78 -6.65
N THR A 66 17.73 -3.65 -6.44
CA THR A 66 18.40 -3.30 -5.18
C THR A 66 18.20 -1.86 -4.73
N LEU A 67 17.72 -0.96 -5.62
CA LEU A 67 17.56 0.47 -5.34
C LEU A 67 16.18 0.84 -4.78
N PHE A 68 15.20 -0.05 -4.86
CA PHE A 68 13.95 0.15 -4.12
C PHE A 68 14.20 -0.03 -2.62
N ASP A 69 14.14 1.07 -1.88
CA ASP A 69 14.08 1.06 -0.43
C ASP A 69 12.65 1.29 0.05
N ALA A 70 12.12 0.34 0.84
CA ALA A 70 10.81 0.46 1.46
C ALA A 70 10.79 1.52 2.57
N ALA A 71 11.93 1.83 3.19
CA ALA A 71 12.04 2.87 4.21
C ALA A 71 11.91 4.28 3.64
N SER A 72 12.12 4.46 2.34
CA SER A 72 11.91 5.72 1.62
C SER A 72 10.45 5.97 1.24
N LEU A 73 9.53 5.03 1.48
CA LEU A 73 8.10 5.28 1.28
C LEU A 73 7.56 6.17 2.39
N ASN A 74 6.74 7.16 2.04
CA ASN A 74 6.03 7.94 3.06
C ASN A 74 5.01 7.04 3.77
N SER A 75 5.29 6.67 5.03
CA SER A 75 4.42 5.79 5.81
C SER A 75 3.00 6.32 5.96
N THR A 76 2.83 7.64 6.03
CA THR A 76 1.53 8.30 6.20
C THR A 76 0.61 8.06 5.00
N GLN A 77 1.17 7.96 3.79
CA GLN A 77 0.40 7.68 2.57
C GLN A 77 -0.23 6.27 2.62
N TRP A 78 0.39 5.33 3.32
CA TRP A 78 0.00 3.92 3.31
C TRP A 78 -0.86 3.49 4.51
N VAL A 79 -1.18 4.40 5.44
CA VAL A 79 -1.96 4.10 6.66
C VAL A 79 -3.30 3.46 6.28
N ARG A 80 -4.06 4.09 5.38
CA ARG A 80 -5.40 3.62 4.99
C ARG A 80 -5.35 2.26 4.29
N ALA A 81 -4.47 2.10 3.31
CA ALA A 81 -4.26 0.80 2.65
C ALA A 81 -3.87 -0.28 3.66
N SER A 82 -3.03 0.05 4.64
CA SER A 82 -2.61 -0.87 5.70
C SER A 82 -3.77 -1.27 6.61
N VAL A 83 -4.64 -0.32 7.02
CA VAL A 83 -5.85 -0.64 7.79
C VAL A 83 -6.76 -1.60 7.01
N TYR A 84 -7.06 -1.31 5.75
CA TYR A 84 -7.90 -2.18 4.92
C TYR A 84 -7.30 -3.56 4.75
N ARG A 85 -5.98 -3.64 4.56
CA ARG A 85 -5.26 -4.91 4.45
C ARG A 85 -5.33 -5.72 5.74
N VAL A 86 -5.16 -5.07 6.90
CA VAL A 86 -5.28 -5.72 8.22
C VAL A 86 -6.69 -6.25 8.44
N LEU A 87 -7.71 -5.43 8.21
CA LEU A 87 -9.11 -5.81 8.42
C LEU A 87 -9.54 -6.94 7.46
N GLY A 88 -9.32 -6.77 6.16
CA GLY A 88 -9.78 -7.71 5.13
C GLY A 88 -9.09 -9.08 5.20
N TRP A 89 -7.76 -9.12 5.32
CA TRP A 89 -7.02 -10.39 5.19
C TRP A 89 -6.64 -11.05 6.51
N TYR A 90 -6.62 -10.31 7.61
CA TYR A 90 -6.10 -10.82 8.86
C TYR A 90 -7.11 -10.83 10.00
N VAL A 91 -7.80 -9.72 10.26
CA VAL A 91 -8.66 -9.61 11.45
C VAL A 91 -10.03 -10.24 11.22
N LEU A 92 -10.77 -9.77 10.22
CA LEU A 92 -12.15 -10.21 9.98
C LEU A 92 -12.31 -11.70 9.64
N PRO A 93 -11.43 -12.35 8.87
CA PRO A 93 -11.53 -13.80 8.65
C PRO A 93 -11.43 -14.58 9.97
N ARG A 94 -10.60 -14.13 10.92
CA ARG A 94 -10.42 -14.79 12.22
C ARG A 94 -11.63 -14.58 13.12
N LEU A 95 -12.16 -13.35 13.14
CA LEU A 95 -13.40 -13.05 13.87
C LEU A 95 -14.58 -13.86 13.31
N ALA A 96 -14.73 -13.89 11.98
CA ALA A 96 -15.76 -14.70 11.33
C ALA A 96 -15.65 -16.19 11.70
N ALA A 97 -14.42 -16.72 11.81
CA ALA A 97 -14.19 -18.09 12.24
C ALA A 97 -14.44 -18.33 13.74
N SER A 98 -14.17 -17.35 14.61
CA SER A 98 -14.27 -17.50 16.07
C SER A 98 -15.66 -17.28 16.62
N VAL A 99 -16.35 -16.22 16.20
CA VAL A 99 -17.69 -15.86 16.70
C VAL A 99 -18.81 -16.25 15.74
N GLY A 100 -18.48 -16.55 14.48
CA GLY A 100 -19.47 -16.75 13.42
C GLY A 100 -20.11 -15.42 13.02
N GLY A 101 -20.53 -15.32 11.75
CA GLY A 101 -21.34 -14.18 11.31
C GLY A 101 -21.14 -13.80 9.86
N GLN A 102 -22.24 -13.77 9.12
CA GLN A 102 -22.26 -13.26 7.73
C GLN A 102 -21.86 -11.77 7.66
N GLY A 103 -22.09 -11.01 8.74
CA GLY A 103 -21.69 -9.60 8.82
C GLY A 103 -20.18 -9.39 8.63
N PHE A 104 -19.35 -10.20 9.29
CA PHE A 104 -17.89 -10.11 9.15
C PHE A 104 -17.40 -10.52 7.76
N LEU A 105 -18.06 -11.50 7.12
CA LEU A 105 -17.75 -11.90 5.75
C LEU A 105 -18.10 -10.79 4.74
N SER A 106 -19.22 -10.10 4.93
CA SER A 106 -19.58 -8.92 4.13
C SER A 106 -18.61 -7.75 4.35
N MET A 107 -18.20 -7.49 5.60
CA MET A 107 -17.20 -6.48 5.91
C MET A 107 -15.84 -6.82 5.29
N LEU A 108 -15.44 -8.10 5.33
CA LEU A 108 -14.22 -8.57 4.69
C LEU A 108 -14.21 -8.20 3.20
N ALA A 109 -15.26 -8.59 2.47
CA ALA A 109 -15.37 -8.28 1.05
C ALA A 109 -15.36 -6.76 0.76
N PHE A 110 -15.95 -5.97 1.65
CA PHE A 110 -15.87 -4.50 1.58
C PHE A 110 -14.41 -4.03 1.68
N TYR A 111 -13.68 -4.39 2.75
CA TYR A 111 -12.30 -3.94 2.94
C TYR A 111 -11.33 -4.46 1.89
N GLU A 112 -11.55 -5.67 1.34
CA GLU A 112 -10.77 -6.16 0.21
C GLU A 112 -10.92 -5.27 -1.02
N ARG A 113 -12.15 -4.84 -1.33
CA ARG A 113 -12.42 -3.93 -2.45
C ARG A 113 -11.84 -2.54 -2.19
N GLU A 114 -12.03 -2.00 -0.99
CA GLU A 114 -11.50 -0.68 -0.63
C GLU A 114 -9.96 -0.66 -0.65
N TYR A 115 -9.29 -1.76 -0.27
CA TYR A 115 -7.84 -1.90 -0.44
C TYR A 115 -7.41 -1.76 -1.90
N MET A 116 -8.08 -2.47 -2.81
CA MET A 116 -7.76 -2.38 -4.24
C MET A 116 -8.01 -0.97 -4.79
N GLY A 117 -9.09 -0.32 -4.38
CA GLY A 117 -9.41 1.06 -4.75
C GLY A 117 -8.36 2.05 -4.25
N GLU A 118 -7.95 1.93 -2.99
CA GLU A 118 -6.92 2.78 -2.39
C GLU A 118 -5.56 2.63 -3.09
N MET A 119 -5.13 1.39 -3.36
CA MET A 119 -3.88 1.14 -4.10
C MET A 119 -3.91 1.79 -5.49
N GLN A 120 -5.03 1.69 -6.20
CA GLN A 120 -5.19 2.35 -7.50
C GLN A 120 -5.20 3.88 -7.38
N SER A 121 -5.88 4.43 -6.37
CA SER A 121 -5.93 5.87 -6.11
C SER A 121 -4.54 6.42 -5.86
N VAL A 122 -3.78 5.79 -4.96
CA VAL A 122 -2.40 6.19 -4.62
C VAL A 122 -1.48 6.11 -5.84
N PHE A 123 -1.60 5.06 -6.66
CA PHE A 123 -0.80 4.97 -7.90
C PHE A 123 -1.17 6.04 -8.93
N GLY A 124 -2.43 6.46 -8.98
CA GLY A 124 -2.90 7.56 -9.83
C GLY A 124 -2.44 8.94 -9.34
N GLU A 125 -2.48 9.17 -8.02
CA GLU A 125 -2.04 10.41 -7.37
C GLU A 125 -0.51 10.54 -7.24
N GLY A 126 0.21 9.44 -7.44
CA GLY A 126 1.65 9.34 -7.32
C GLY A 126 2.10 8.81 -5.97
N VAL A 127 3.08 7.91 -6.01
CA VAL A 127 3.69 7.35 -4.80
C VAL A 127 4.67 8.36 -4.23
N GLU A 128 4.53 8.70 -2.95
CA GLU A 128 5.43 9.61 -2.24
C GLU A 128 6.69 8.86 -1.80
N TYR A 129 7.82 9.25 -2.36
CA TYR A 129 9.11 8.60 -2.18
C TYR A 129 10.19 9.60 -1.77
N LEU A 130 10.98 9.24 -0.77
CA LEU A 130 12.03 10.09 -0.23
C LEU A 130 13.23 10.09 -1.18
N ILE A 131 13.54 11.26 -1.73
CA ILE A 131 14.69 11.50 -2.61
C ILE A 131 15.46 12.69 -2.05
N ASN A 132 16.76 12.51 -1.79
CA ASN A 132 17.64 13.57 -1.26
C ASN A 132 17.09 14.28 0.00
N GLY A 133 16.36 13.55 0.85
CA GLY A 133 15.78 14.07 2.09
C GLY A 133 14.44 14.80 1.95
N VAL A 134 13.84 14.82 0.75
CA VAL A 134 12.51 15.40 0.51
C VAL A 134 11.59 14.36 -0.13
N TYR A 135 10.32 14.32 0.27
CA TYR A 135 9.34 13.47 -0.38
C TYR A 135 8.91 14.05 -1.72
N GLU A 136 9.12 13.28 -2.78
CA GLU A 136 8.66 13.62 -4.13
C GLU A 136 7.52 12.67 -4.54
N LYS A 137 6.52 13.20 -5.25
CA LYS A 137 5.45 12.39 -5.84
C LYS A 137 5.91 11.79 -7.16
N ILE A 138 6.00 10.48 -7.20
CA ILE A 138 6.39 9.74 -8.39
C ILE A 138 5.14 9.12 -9.03
N PHE A 139 4.75 9.71 -10.16
CA PHE A 139 3.59 9.30 -10.93
C PHE A 139 3.91 8.09 -11.81
N VAL A 140 2.89 7.28 -12.08
CA VAL A 140 2.92 6.33 -13.19
C VAL A 140 2.70 7.14 -14.47
N MET A 141 3.70 7.29 -15.35
CA MET A 141 3.49 8.02 -16.61
C MET A 141 2.37 7.37 -17.44
N PRO A 142 1.40 8.16 -17.95
CA PRO A 142 0.39 7.66 -18.87
C PRO A 142 1.02 7.08 -20.15
N LEU A 143 0.43 6.01 -20.68
CA LEU A 143 0.86 5.36 -21.94
C LEU A 143 1.02 6.34 -23.11
N ALA A 144 0.21 7.41 -23.15
CA ALA A 144 0.24 8.43 -24.20
C ALA A 144 1.54 9.26 -24.23
N GLU A 145 2.26 9.36 -23.10
CA GLU A 145 3.53 10.10 -23.02
C GLU A 145 4.72 9.18 -23.36
N ARG A 146 4.59 7.87 -23.10
CA ARG A 146 5.58 6.84 -23.47
C ARG A 146 5.80 6.71 -24.98
N SER A 147 4.78 6.98 -25.79
CA SER A 147 4.85 6.90 -27.26
C SER A 147 5.52 8.11 -27.91
N ARG A 148 5.62 9.25 -27.21
CA ARG A 148 6.30 10.46 -27.71
C ARG A 148 7.82 10.41 -27.54
N VAL A 149 8.31 9.66 -26.56
CA VAL A 149 9.75 9.50 -26.28
C VAL A 149 10.45 8.56 -27.28
N ARG A 150 9.69 7.74 -28.03
CA ARG A 150 10.22 6.80 -29.04
C ARG A 150 10.25 7.33 -30.49
N ARG A 151 10.10 8.65 -30.70
CA ARG A 151 10.20 9.26 -32.04
C ARG A 151 11.43 10.14 -32.19
#